data_AF-A0A946LDM9-F1
#
_entry.id   AF-A0A946LDM9-F1
#
_cell.length_a   1.000
_cell.length_b   1.000
_cell.length_c   1.000
_cell.angle_alpha   90.00
_cell.angle_beta   90.00
_cell.angle_gamma   90.00
#
_symmetry.space_group_name_H-M   'P 1'
#
loop_
_entity.id
_entity.type
_entity.pdbx_description
1 polymer ?
#
loop_
_entity_poly.entity_id
_entity_poly.type
_entity_poly.pdbx_seq_one_letter_code
_entity_poly.pdbx_strand_id
1 'polypeptide(L)'
;MQHFKPPPLVVVLYYLDAASVDRTFDLIKQSAHPESSIAFDYTVSVTEGNIDGYYGVREFTLSMKERHANEELLFSVNKGEMGAFLKQRGLKLVEHLESEEIEKKFLTDASGDLLGQMTGHFCFALASPDT
;
A
#
# COMPACT_ATOMS: atom_id res chain seq x y z
N MET A 1 13.67 31.11 -4.39
CA MET A 1 12.28 30.69 -4.14
C MET A 1 12.32 29.23 -3.73
N GLN A 2 11.84 28.86 -2.54
CA GLN A 2 11.63 27.45 -2.21
C GLN A 2 10.47 26.94 -3.07
N HIS A 3 10.69 25.86 -3.83
CA HIS A 3 9.61 25.16 -4.51
C HIS A 3 8.70 24.54 -3.45
N PHE A 4 7.46 25.00 -3.37
CA PHE A 4 6.44 24.41 -2.53
C PHE A 4 5.99 23.09 -3.18
N LYS A 5 6.32 21.96 -2.55
CA LYS A 5 5.79 20.66 -2.94
C LYS A 5 4.54 20.39 -2.11
N PRO A 6 3.35 20.21 -2.72
CA PRO A 6 2.14 19.92 -1.97
C PRO A 6 2.26 18.56 -1.26
N PRO A 7 1.61 18.39 -0.09
CA PRO A 7 1.56 17.09 0.58
C PRO A 7 0.84 16.05 -0.29
N PRO A 8 1.14 14.75 -0.13
CA PRO A 8 0.46 13.71 -0.88
C PRO A 8 -1.00 13.57 -0.44
N LEU A 9 -1.88 13.20 -1.37
CA LEU A 9 -3.18 12.60 -0.99
C LEU A 9 -2.92 11.24 -0.34
N VAL A 10 -3.72 10.88 0.66
CA VAL A 10 -3.62 9.59 1.37
C VAL A 10 -4.90 8.78 1.11
N VAL A 11 -4.76 7.53 0.69
CA VAL A 11 -5.88 6.62 0.37
C VAL A 11 -5.62 5.22 0.92
N VAL A 12 -6.68 4.56 1.39
CA VAL A 12 -6.65 3.15 1.84
C VAL A 12 -7.25 2.27 0.73
N LEU A 13 -6.44 1.45 0.04
CA LEU A 13 -6.94 0.73 -1.15
C LEU A 13 -7.57 -0.62 -0.84
N TYR A 14 -7.13 -1.31 0.21
CA TYR A 14 -7.49 -2.72 0.41
C TYR A 14 -8.97 -2.97 0.80
N TYR A 15 -9.75 -1.92 1.07
CA TYR A 15 -11.20 -1.98 1.26
C TYR A 15 -12.02 -1.65 0.00
N LEU A 16 -11.37 -1.19 -1.06
CA LEU A 16 -12.06 -0.84 -2.31
C LEU A 16 -12.11 -2.06 -3.21
N ASP A 17 -13.20 -2.22 -3.97
CA ASP A 17 -13.21 -3.16 -5.09
C ASP A 17 -12.28 -2.65 -6.22
N ALA A 18 -11.87 -3.55 -7.13
CA ALA A 18 -10.94 -3.21 -8.21
C ALA A 18 -11.43 -2.06 -9.11
N ALA A 19 -12.74 -1.97 -9.39
CA ALA A 19 -13.28 -0.89 -10.22
C ALA A 19 -13.24 0.46 -9.48
N SER A 20 -13.44 0.45 -8.17
CA SER A 20 -13.30 1.62 -7.29
C SER A 20 -11.84 2.07 -7.17
N VAL A 21 -10.89 1.14 -7.14
CA VAL A 21 -9.45 1.44 -7.23
C VAL A 21 -9.11 2.11 -8.57
N ASP A 22 -9.59 1.55 -9.68
CA ASP A 22 -9.36 2.11 -11.02
C ASP A 22 -9.91 3.53 -11.15
N ARG A 23 -11.15 3.75 -10.72
CA ARG A 23 -11.77 5.09 -10.72
C ARG A 23 -11.00 6.08 -9.86
N THR A 24 -10.48 5.64 -8.71
CA THR A 24 -9.68 6.49 -7.83
C THR A 24 -8.42 6.95 -8.56
N PHE A 25 -7.68 6.03 -9.17
CA PHE A 25 -6.46 6.38 -9.91
C PHE A 25 -6.74 7.21 -11.16
N ASP A 26 -7.82 6.93 -11.87
CA ASP A 26 -8.26 7.74 -13.02
C ASP A 26 -8.60 9.17 -12.61
N LEU A 27 -9.33 9.36 -11.50
CA LEU A 27 -9.65 10.68 -10.96
C LEU A 27 -8.38 11.43 -10.59
N ILE A 28 -7.44 10.76 -9.91
CA ILE A 28 -6.16 11.37 -9.54
C ILE A 28 -5.39 11.78 -10.79
N LYS A 29 -5.26 10.90 -11.77
CA LYS A 29 -4.58 11.20 -13.04
C LYS A 29 -5.19 12.41 -13.75
N GLN A 30 -6.52 12.54 -13.77
CA GLN A 30 -7.22 13.64 -14.43
C GLN A 30 -7.14 14.97 -13.66
N SER A 31 -7.02 14.91 -12.33
CA SER A 31 -7.06 16.08 -11.45
C SER A 31 -5.69 16.56 -10.96
N ALA A 32 -4.69 15.68 -10.99
CA ALA A 32 -3.37 15.93 -10.43
C ALA A 32 -2.52 16.84 -11.31
N HIS A 33 -1.84 17.79 -10.67
CA HIS A 33 -0.73 18.49 -11.28
C HIS A 33 0.43 17.50 -11.50
N PRO A 34 1.31 17.66 -12.51
CA PRO A 34 2.46 16.77 -12.72
C PRO A 34 3.38 16.59 -11.49
N GLU A 35 3.42 17.60 -10.62
CA GLU A 35 4.19 17.61 -9.36
C GLU A 35 3.44 16.99 -8.17
N SER A 36 2.18 16.59 -8.35
CA SER A 36 1.38 15.93 -7.31
C SER A 36 1.86 14.50 -7.08
N SER A 37 1.57 14.00 -5.88
CA SER A 37 1.82 12.60 -5.53
C SER A 37 0.66 12.06 -4.70
N ILE A 38 0.47 10.75 -4.77
CA ILE A 38 -0.46 10.01 -3.93
C ILE A 38 0.33 8.99 -3.11
N ALA A 39 0.10 9.00 -1.80
CA ALA A 39 0.50 7.94 -0.90
C ALA A 39 -0.71 7.03 -0.64
N PHE A 40 -0.49 5.72 -0.60
CA PHE A 40 -1.54 4.77 -0.29
C PHE A 40 -1.00 3.52 0.35
N ASP A 41 -1.84 2.86 1.13
CA ASP A 41 -1.59 1.51 1.62
C ASP A 41 -2.32 0.49 0.74
N TYR A 42 -1.78 -0.72 0.72
CA TYR A 42 -2.38 -1.87 0.07
C TYR A 42 -1.87 -3.16 0.71
N THR A 43 -2.51 -4.28 0.38
CA THR A 43 -2.07 -5.60 0.81
C THR A 43 -1.50 -6.39 -0.36
N VAL A 44 -0.47 -7.19 -0.07
CA VAL A 44 0.02 -8.20 -1.00
C VAL A 44 -1.01 -9.34 -1.07
N SER A 45 -1.26 -9.85 -2.28
CA SER A 45 -2.14 -11.00 -2.46
C SER A 45 -1.54 -12.25 -1.79
N VAL A 46 -2.29 -12.83 -0.85
CA VAL A 46 -1.90 -14.02 -0.09
C VAL A 46 -2.92 -15.13 -0.32
N THR A 47 -2.41 -16.35 -0.42
CA THR A 47 -3.17 -17.60 -0.60
C THR A 47 -2.81 -18.58 0.50
N GLU A 48 -3.59 -19.63 0.68
CA GLU A 48 -3.26 -20.67 1.68
C GLU A 48 -1.87 -21.30 1.44
N GLY A 49 -1.39 -21.35 0.19
CA GLY A 49 -0.09 -21.93 -0.14
C GLY A 49 1.11 -21.07 0.22
N ASN A 50 0.94 -19.77 0.50
CA ASN A 50 2.04 -18.86 0.83
C ASN A 50 1.80 -18.03 2.11
N ILE A 51 0.69 -18.23 2.82
CA ILE A 51 0.30 -17.44 3.99
C ILE A 51 1.33 -17.49 5.12
N ASP A 52 1.99 -18.62 5.32
CA ASP A 52 3.03 -18.79 6.35
C ASP A 52 4.36 -18.12 5.97
N GLY A 53 4.48 -17.63 4.73
CA GLY A 53 5.62 -16.83 4.28
C GLY A 53 5.55 -15.36 4.72
N TYR A 54 4.46 -14.94 5.36
CA TYR A 54 4.24 -13.58 5.81
C TYR A 54 3.87 -13.57 7.29
N TYR A 55 4.65 -12.83 8.10
CA TYR A 55 4.43 -12.74 9.54
C TYR A 55 3.01 -12.27 9.88
N GLY A 56 2.33 -12.98 10.79
CA GLY A 56 1.05 -12.59 11.37
C GLY A 56 -0.15 -12.61 10.41
N VAL A 57 0.01 -13.01 9.15
CA VAL A 57 -1.08 -12.92 8.16
C VAL A 57 -2.17 -13.93 8.43
N ARG A 58 -1.82 -15.15 8.84
CA ARG A 58 -2.79 -16.19 9.18
C ARG A 58 -3.68 -15.75 10.34
N GLU A 59 -3.07 -15.27 11.42
CA GLU A 59 -3.75 -14.77 12.61
C GLU A 59 -4.62 -13.55 12.27
N PHE A 60 -4.10 -12.64 11.46
CA PHE A 60 -4.84 -11.48 10.99
C PHE A 60 -6.07 -11.87 10.17
N THR A 61 -5.93 -12.76 9.18
CA THR A 61 -7.05 -13.23 8.35
C THR A 61 -8.11 -13.94 9.19
N LEU A 62 -7.73 -14.77 10.16
CA LEU A 62 -8.67 -15.40 11.07
C LEU A 62 -9.39 -14.37 11.94
N SER A 63 -8.65 -13.42 12.55
CA SER A 63 -9.23 -12.36 13.37
C SER A 63 -10.18 -11.46 12.57
N MET A 64 -9.85 -11.12 11.32
CA MET A 64 -10.72 -10.32 10.44
C MET A 64 -12.03 -11.06 10.15
N LYS A 65 -11.96 -12.35 9.81
CA LYS A 65 -13.15 -13.17 9.58
C LYS A 65 -14.05 -13.27 10.82
N GLU A 66 -13.45 -13.40 12.01
CA GLU A 66 -14.20 -13.57 13.26
C GLU A 66 -14.80 -12.25 13.79
N ARG A 67 -14.06 -11.14 13.71
CA ARG A 67 -14.41 -9.88 14.39
C ARG A 67 -14.96 -8.82 13.45
N HIS A 68 -14.63 -8.90 12.17
CA HIS A 68 -14.94 -7.91 11.17
C HIS A 68 -15.56 -8.56 9.93
N ALA A 69 -16.53 -9.46 10.14
CA ALA A 69 -17.18 -10.21 9.06
C ALA A 69 -17.85 -9.32 7.99
N ASN A 70 -18.10 -8.04 8.30
CA ASN A 70 -18.66 -7.05 7.38
C ASN A 70 -17.60 -6.12 6.75
N GLU A 71 -16.32 -6.26 7.09
CA GLU A 71 -15.21 -5.47 6.54
C GLU A 71 -14.30 -6.39 5.72
N GLU A 72 -14.71 -6.65 4.48
CA GLU A 72 -13.95 -7.49 3.58
C GLU A 72 -12.77 -6.73 2.96
N LEU A 73 -11.62 -7.40 2.85
CA LEU A 73 -10.45 -6.90 2.14
C LEU A 73 -10.59 -7.26 0.67
N LEU A 74 -11.04 -6.29 -0.13
CA LEU A 74 -11.50 -6.51 -1.51
C LEU A 74 -10.41 -6.35 -2.55
N PHE A 75 -9.29 -5.73 -2.20
CA PHE A 75 -8.21 -5.45 -3.14
C PHE A 75 -6.85 -5.79 -2.56
N SER A 76 -6.04 -6.42 -3.41
CA SER A 76 -4.64 -6.74 -3.15
C SER A 76 -3.88 -6.75 -4.47
N VAL A 77 -2.56 -6.64 -4.41
CA VAL A 77 -1.67 -6.71 -5.57
C VAL A 77 -0.64 -7.81 -5.32
N ASN A 78 -0.27 -8.61 -6.33
CA ASN A 78 0.75 -9.63 -6.13
C ASN A 78 2.10 -8.98 -5.78
N LYS A 79 2.92 -9.74 -5.04
CA LYS A 79 4.25 -9.29 -4.65
C LYS A 79 5.09 -8.92 -5.89
N GLY A 80 5.68 -7.72 -5.87
CA GLY A 80 6.51 -7.21 -6.96
C GLY A 80 5.74 -6.60 -8.15
N GLU A 81 4.40 -6.64 -8.16
CA GLU A 81 3.62 -6.16 -9.31
C GLU A 81 3.17 -4.69 -9.20
N MET A 82 3.33 -4.03 -8.04
CA MET A 82 2.86 -2.65 -7.81
C MET A 82 3.38 -1.65 -8.86
N GLY A 83 4.64 -1.77 -9.27
CA GLY A 83 5.19 -0.89 -10.32
C GLY A 83 4.50 -1.05 -11.67
N ALA A 84 4.23 -2.29 -12.10
CA ALA A 84 3.51 -2.57 -13.33
C ALA A 84 2.03 -2.16 -13.23
N PHE A 85 1.42 -2.42 -12.08
CA PHE A 85 0.05 -2.02 -11.77
C PHE A 85 -0.16 -0.51 -11.90
N LEU A 86 0.76 0.31 -11.36
CA LEU A 86 0.72 1.77 -11.48
C LEU A 86 0.99 2.24 -12.91
N LYS A 87 1.97 1.63 -13.59
CA LYS A 87 2.35 2.02 -14.95
C LYS A 87 1.20 1.88 -15.94
N GLN A 88 0.41 0.82 -15.83
CA GLN A 88 -0.81 0.63 -16.64
C GLN A 88 -1.83 1.77 -16.47
N ARG A 89 -1.78 2.47 -15.34
CA ARG A 89 -2.65 3.60 -14.98
C ARG A 89 -2.00 4.95 -15.24
N GLY A 90 -0.84 5.00 -15.89
CA GLY A 90 -0.11 6.24 -16.19
C GLY A 90 0.48 6.90 -14.94
N LEU A 91 0.83 6.08 -13.93
CA LEU A 91 1.51 6.50 -12.71
C LEU A 91 2.85 5.78 -12.61
N LYS A 92 3.82 6.45 -12.00
CA LYS A 92 5.12 5.86 -11.65
C LYS A 92 5.25 5.71 -10.15
N LEU A 93 5.88 4.61 -9.73
CA LEU A 93 6.20 4.33 -8.34
C LEU A 93 7.41 5.18 -7.92
N VAL A 94 7.23 5.99 -6.88
CA VAL A 94 8.24 6.91 -6.33
C VAL A 94 8.91 6.30 -5.10
N GLU A 95 8.12 5.76 -4.18
CA GLU A 95 8.59 5.05 -2.99
C GLU A 95 7.72 3.82 -2.77
N HIS A 96 8.33 2.73 -2.31
CA HIS A 96 7.63 1.50 -1.97
C HIS A 96 8.26 0.90 -0.72
N LEU A 97 7.43 0.70 0.30
CA LEU A 97 7.85 0.14 1.57
C LEU A 97 7.06 -1.15 1.79
N GLU A 98 7.75 -2.28 1.71
CA GLU A 98 7.25 -3.57 2.22
C GLU A 98 7.38 -3.61 3.75
N SER A 99 6.90 -4.68 4.37
CA SER A 99 6.79 -4.73 5.83
C SER A 99 8.11 -4.52 6.57
N GLU A 100 9.19 -5.12 6.08
CA GLU A 100 10.52 -4.95 6.65
C GLU A 100 11.03 -3.51 6.55
N GLU A 101 10.70 -2.80 5.46
CA GLU A 101 11.12 -1.42 5.26
C GLU A 101 10.28 -0.46 6.11
N ILE A 102 9.00 -0.76 6.31
CA ILE A 102 8.13 -0.04 7.25
C ILE A 102 8.64 -0.20 8.68
N GLU A 103 8.97 -1.43 9.06
CA GLU A 103 9.54 -1.76 10.37
C GLU A 103 10.83 -0.99 10.64
N LYS A 104 11.81 -1.05 9.72
CA LYS A 104 13.08 -0.33 9.85
C LYS A 104 12.90 1.19 9.92
N LYS A 105 11.95 1.75 9.16
CA LYS A 105 11.76 3.19 9.03
C LYS A 105 10.97 3.80 10.18
N PHE A 106 10.03 3.04 10.76
CA PHE A 106 9.04 3.59 11.71
C PHE A 106 8.92 2.81 13.02
N LEU A 107 9.40 1.57 13.08
CA LEU A 107 9.29 0.70 14.27
C LEU A 107 10.66 0.30 14.81
N THR A 108 11.69 1.12 14.57
CA THR A 108 13.03 0.95 15.15
C THR A 108 13.34 2.11 16.08
N ASP A 109 13.93 1.81 17.24
CA ASP A 109 14.32 2.83 18.21
C ASP A 109 15.68 3.46 17.89
N ALA A 110 16.12 4.39 18.75
CA ALA A 110 17.41 5.08 18.56
C ALA A 110 18.63 4.15 18.66
N SER A 111 18.50 2.96 19.24
CA SER A 111 19.56 1.95 19.36
C SER A 111 19.62 1.04 18.14
N GLY A 112 18.61 1.08 17.27
CA GLY A 112 18.48 0.17 16.14
C GLY A 112 17.65 -1.09 16.45
N ASP A 113 17.03 -1.16 17.62
CA ASP A 113 16.23 -2.31 18.02
C ASP A 113 14.78 -2.20 17.51
N LEU A 114 14.22 -3.34 17.08
CA LEU A 114 12.86 -3.41 16.58
C LEU A 114 11.86 -3.33 17.74
N LEU A 115 10.98 -2.34 17.71
CA LEU A 115 9.92 -2.10 18.69
C LEU A 115 8.69 -3.00 18.49
N GLY A 116 8.49 -3.51 17.27
CA GLY A 116 7.38 -4.40 16.94
C GLY A 116 7.42 -4.87 15.49
N GLN A 117 6.74 -5.98 15.21
CA GLN A 117 6.62 -6.54 13.86
C GLN A 117 5.27 -6.18 13.25
N MET A 118 5.29 -5.75 11.99
CA MET A 118 4.09 -5.47 11.22
C MET A 118 3.60 -6.74 10.52
N THR A 119 2.28 -6.90 10.39
CA THR A 119 1.71 -7.96 9.58
C THR A 119 2.23 -7.90 8.14
N GLY A 120 2.85 -8.99 7.69
CA GLY A 120 3.81 -8.98 6.59
C GLY A 120 3.26 -8.68 5.19
N HIS A 121 1.93 -8.70 5.01
CA HIS A 121 1.32 -8.39 3.71
C HIS A 121 1.00 -6.91 3.52
N PHE A 122 1.09 -6.06 4.56
CA PHE A 122 0.85 -4.62 4.39
C PHE A 122 2.04 -3.93 3.73
N CYS A 123 1.74 -3.02 2.81
CA CYS A 123 2.72 -2.25 2.07
C CYS A 123 2.25 -0.79 1.96
N PHE A 124 3.21 0.13 1.88
CA PHE A 124 2.97 1.53 1.53
C PHE A 124 3.59 1.84 0.18
N ALA A 125 2.90 2.64 -0.62
CA ALA A 125 3.41 3.14 -1.88
C ALA A 125 3.17 4.64 -2.01
N LEU A 126 4.15 5.33 -2.58
CA LEU A 126 4.04 6.70 -3.07
C LEU A 126 4.13 6.65 -4.59
N ALA A 127 3.17 7.25 -5.28
CA ALA A 127 3.14 7.33 -6.73
C ALA A 127 2.98 8.79 -7.20
N SER A 128 3.39 9.06 -8.44
CA SER A 128 3.14 10.33 -9.12
C SER A 128 2.78 10.09 -10.59
N PRO A 129 2.24 11.11 -11.29
CA PRO A 129 2.00 11.00 -12.72
C PRO A 129 3.25 10.58 -13.52
N ASP A 130 3.06 9.63 -14.45
CA ASP A 130 4.07 9.22 -15.42
C ASP A 130 3.93 10.12 -16.67
N THR A 131 4.38 11.37 -16.52
CA THR A 131 4.44 12.39 -17.58
C THR A 131 5.72 12.30 -18.39
#